data_AF-A0A2S9G9T5-F1
#
_entry.id   AF-A0A2S9G9T5-F1
#
_cell.length_a   1.000
_cell.length_b   1.000
_cell.length_c   1.000
_cell.angle_alpha   90.00
_cell.angle_beta   90.00
_cell.angle_gamma   90.00
#
_symmetry.space_group_name_H-M   'P 1'
#
loop_
_entity.id
_entity.type
_entity.pdbx_description
1 polymer ?
#
loop_
_entity_poly.entity_id
_entity_poly.type
_entity_poly.pdbx_seq_one_letter_code
_entity_poly.pdbx_strand_id
1 'polypeptide(L)'
;FLPHSPLRVYVMGRRGVDRELATAEDLAMMRKLAAEAVQAGAPGFASSRLTLHKTSGGQPIPSYEAEYAEIEAIARGIDDAGGGL
;
A
#
# COMPACT_ATOMS: atom_id res chain seq x y z
N PHE A 1 10.67 -1.24 -6.28
CA PHE A 1 9.84 -1.49 -5.09
C PHE A 1 8.45 -0.93 -5.35
N LEU A 2 7.41 -1.46 -4.71
CA LEU A 2 6.02 -0.98 -4.78
C LEU A 2 5.78 0.10 -3.70
N PRO A 3 5.47 1.36 -4.06
CA PRO A 3 5.20 2.40 -3.08
C PRO A 3 3.77 2.30 -2.52
N HIS A 4 3.63 2.35 -1.18
CA HIS A 4 2.35 2.14 -0.50
C HIS A 4 1.31 3.25 -0.78
N SER A 5 1.65 4.54 -0.67
CA SER A 5 0.69 5.62 -0.92
C SER A 5 0.10 5.60 -2.35
N PRO A 6 0.88 5.44 -3.43
CA PRO A 6 0.34 5.29 -4.78
C PRO A 6 -0.54 4.05 -4.93
N LEU A 7 -0.18 2.90 -4.36
CA LEU A 7 -1.01 1.70 -4.37
C LEU A 7 -2.38 1.97 -3.73
N ARG A 8 -2.39 2.59 -2.55
CA ARG A 8 -3.63 2.94 -1.83
C ARG A 8 -4.53 3.85 -2.67
N VAL A 9 -3.96 4.88 -3.28
CA VAL A 9 -4.71 5.82 -4.15
C VAL A 9 -5.19 5.15 -5.43
N TYR A 10 -4.42 4.23 -6.01
CA TYR A 10 -4.81 3.48 -7.20
C TYR A 10 -6.03 2.58 -6.92
N VAL A 11 -6.00 1.84 -5.81
CA VAL A 11 -7.07 0.91 -5.44
C VAL A 11 -8.33 1.64 -4.96
N MET A 12 -8.16 2.62 -4.07
CA MET A 12 -9.26 3.24 -3.33
C MET A 12 -9.71 4.59 -3.91
N GLY A 13 -8.98 5.13 -4.88
CA GLY A 13 -9.21 6.46 -5.44
C GLY A 13 -9.16 7.55 -4.36
N ARG A 14 -10.21 8.38 -4.33
CA ARG A 14 -10.31 9.50 -3.39
C ARG A 14 -10.35 9.03 -1.92
N ARG A 15 -10.97 7.89 -1.63
CA ARG A 15 -11.00 7.29 -0.27
C ARG A 15 -9.60 7.01 0.25
N GLY A 16 -8.69 6.61 -0.64
CA GLY A 16 -7.28 6.39 -0.33
C GLY A 16 -6.56 7.69 0.04
N VAL A 17 -6.86 8.79 -0.68
CA VAL A 17 -6.33 10.14 -0.36
C VAL A 17 -6.86 10.64 0.98
N ASP A 18 -8.15 10.42 1.24
CA ASP A 18 -8.83 10.86 2.47
C ASP A 18 -8.54 9.95 3.68
N ARG A 19 -7.73 8.90 3.47
CA ARG A 19 -7.28 7.94 4.50
C ARG A 19 -8.44 7.18 5.17
N GLU A 20 -9.50 6.89 4.41
CA GLU A 20 -10.55 5.97 4.86
C GLU A 20 -10.00 4.56 5.08
N LEU A 21 -10.65 3.76 5.92
CA LEU A 21 -10.29 2.36 6.12
C LEU A 21 -10.47 1.56 4.81
N ALA A 22 -9.46 0.75 4.49
CA ALA A 22 -9.54 -0.20 3.39
C ALA A 22 -10.62 -1.27 3.68
N THR A 23 -11.48 -1.51 2.70
CA THR A 23 -12.48 -2.59 2.74
C THR A 23 -11.84 -3.94 2.44
N ALA A 24 -12.58 -5.04 2.63
CA ALA A 24 -12.09 -6.37 2.27
C ALA A 24 -11.72 -6.46 0.77
N GLU A 25 -12.49 -5.80 -0.09
CA GLU A 25 -12.25 -5.72 -1.53
C GLU A 25 -10.98 -4.92 -1.85
N ASP A 26 -10.78 -3.79 -1.17
CA ASP A 26 -9.56 -2.98 -1.31
C ASP A 26 -8.32 -3.81 -0.94
N LEU A 27 -8.38 -4.52 0.20
CA LEU A 27 -7.29 -5.38 0.68
C LEU A 27 -6.99 -6.53 -0.29
N ALA A 28 -8.02 -7.18 -0.83
CA ALA A 28 -7.85 -8.23 -1.82
C ALA A 28 -7.19 -7.71 -3.11
N MET A 29 -7.59 -6.50 -3.57
CA MET A 29 -6.99 -5.86 -4.72
C MET A 29 -5.52 -5.44 -4.46
N MET A 30 -5.22 -4.86 -3.30
CA MET A 30 -3.86 -4.49 -2.92
C MET A 30 -2.93 -5.71 -2.86
N ARG A 31 -3.40 -6.84 -2.30
CA ARG A 31 -2.67 -8.11 -2.30
C ARG A 31 -2.37 -8.59 -3.73
N LYS A 32 -3.40 -8.60 -4.59
CA LYS A 32 -3.24 -8.99 -6.00
C LYS A 32 -2.19 -8.13 -6.71
N LEU A 33 -2.28 -6.81 -6.59
CA LEU A 33 -1.35 -5.88 -7.23
C LEU A 33 0.06 -5.98 -6.64
N ALA A 34 0.20 -6.32 -5.36
CA ALA A 34 1.50 -6.58 -4.76
C ALA A 34 2.18 -7.82 -5.37
N ALA A 35 1.42 -8.90 -5.57
CA ALA A 35 1.93 -10.09 -6.27
C ALA A 35 2.34 -9.77 -7.72
N GLU A 36 1.50 -9.03 -8.45
CA GLU A 36 1.81 -8.58 -9.82
C GLU A 36 3.06 -7.70 -9.87
N ALA A 37 3.24 -6.81 -8.89
CA ALA A 37 4.43 -5.96 -8.82
C ALA A 37 5.70 -6.79 -8.67
N VAL A 38 5.69 -7.84 -7.84
CA VAL A 38 6.83 -8.76 -7.69
C VAL A 38 7.10 -9.53 -8.97
N GLN A 39 6.05 -10.06 -9.61
CA GLN A 39 6.18 -10.75 -10.91
C GLN A 39 6.75 -9.83 -12.00
N ALA A 40 6.46 -8.53 -11.92
CA ALA A 40 7.03 -7.50 -12.79
C ALA A 40 8.45 -7.03 -12.39
N GLY A 41 9.05 -7.62 -11.34
CA GLY A 41 10.43 -7.35 -10.91
C GLY A 41 10.57 -6.37 -9.74
N ALA A 42 9.48 -6.02 -9.03
CA ALA A 42 9.61 -5.26 -7.80
C ALA A 42 10.26 -6.13 -6.69
N PRO A 43 11.35 -5.68 -6.05
CA PRO A 43 12.01 -6.44 -4.98
C PRO A 43 11.22 -6.47 -3.65
N GLY A 44 10.06 -5.83 -3.57
CA GLY A 44 9.30 -5.67 -2.32
C GLY A 44 8.49 -4.38 -2.31
N PHE A 45 7.97 -3.98 -1.15
CA PHE A 45 7.18 -2.75 -0.98
C PHE A 45 7.77 -1.83 0.11
N ALA A 46 7.43 -0.54 0.04
CA ALA A 46 7.88 0.45 1.01
C ALA A 46 6.68 1.21 1.60
N SER A 47 6.71 1.40 2.92
CA SER A 47 5.69 2.12 3.70
C SER A 47 6.35 3.09 4.68
N SER A 48 5.59 4.08 5.17
CA SER A 48 6.09 5.07 6.13
C SER A 48 5.01 5.40 7.16
N ARG A 49 5.40 5.36 8.44
CA ARG A 49 4.60 5.84 9.57
C ARG A 49 5.20 7.10 10.23
N LEU A 50 6.09 7.78 9.51
CA LEU A 50 6.77 8.97 10.03
C LEU A 50 5.87 10.20 9.83
N THR A 51 5.52 10.89 10.90
CA THR A 51 4.64 12.08 10.87
C THR A 51 5.21 13.25 10.03
N LEU A 52 6.53 13.25 9.81
CA LEU A 52 7.22 14.23 8.96
C LEU A 52 7.08 13.93 7.46
N HIS A 53 6.67 12.72 7.08
CA HIS A 53 6.42 12.37 5.68
C HIS A 53 5.06 12.93 5.26
N LYS A 54 5.09 14.04 4.54
CA LYS A 54 3.91 14.84 4.20
C LYS A 54 3.76 15.01 2.70
N THR A 55 2.52 15.23 2.26
CA THR A 55 2.20 15.67 0.91
C THR A 55 2.70 17.10 0.68
N SER A 56 2.67 17.57 -0.56
CA SER A 56 3.00 18.96 -0.91
C SER A 56 2.11 20.01 -0.19
N GLY A 57 0.89 19.61 0.20
CA GLY A 57 -0.02 20.43 1.00
C GLY A 57 0.22 20.36 2.52
N GLY A 58 1.28 19.70 2.97
CA GLY A 58 1.64 19.60 4.39
C GLY A 58 0.81 18.60 5.21
N GLN A 59 -0.12 17.89 4.58
CA GLN A 59 -0.92 16.84 5.23
C GLN A 59 -0.14 15.52 5.29
N PRO A 60 -0.43 14.61 6.24
CA PRO A 60 0.13 13.26 6.23
C PRO A 60 -0.10 12.57 4.88
N ILE A 61 0.85 11.73 4.46
CA ILE A 61 0.70 10.95 3.22
C ILE A 61 -0.49 9.98 3.29
N PRO A 62 -1.05 9.55 2.14
CA PRO A 62 -2.21 8.64 2.10
C PRO A 62 -2.07 7.35 2.92
N SER A 63 -0.87 6.79 3.02
CA SER A 63 -0.60 5.56 3.77
C SER A 63 -0.23 5.77 5.25
N TYR A 64 -0.15 7.02 5.72
CA TYR A 64 0.16 7.30 7.11
C TYR A 64 -0.94 6.72 8.02
N GLU A 65 -0.54 5.95 9.04
CA GLU A 65 -1.44 5.23 9.96
C GLU A 65 -2.38 4.23 9.28
N ALA A 66 -1.99 3.69 8.11
CA ALA A 66 -2.68 2.53 7.54
C ALA A 66 -2.73 1.36 8.53
N GLU A 67 -3.90 0.73 8.61
CA GLU A 67 -4.22 -0.39 9.49
C GLU A 67 -3.27 -1.57 9.29
N TYR A 68 -3.11 -2.37 10.33
CA TYR A 68 -2.26 -3.56 10.26
C TYR A 68 -2.70 -4.52 9.16
N ALA A 69 -4.02 -4.72 8.99
CA ALA A 69 -4.58 -5.60 7.97
C ALA A 69 -4.18 -5.19 6.53
N GLU A 70 -3.97 -3.89 6.29
CA GLU A 70 -3.52 -3.39 4.99
C GLU A 70 -2.06 -3.74 4.72
N ILE A 71 -1.20 -3.53 5.72
CA ILE A 71 0.21 -3.92 5.65
C ILE A 71 0.33 -5.45 5.48
N GLU A 72 -0.46 -6.21 6.22
CA GLU A 72 -0.48 -7.68 6.12
C GLU A 72 -0.94 -8.15 4.75
N ALA A 73 -2.01 -7.59 4.19
CA ALA A 73 -2.51 -7.96 2.88
C ALA A 73 -1.47 -7.70 1.76
N ILE A 74 -0.81 -6.55 1.80
CA ILE A 74 0.27 -6.22 0.86
C ILE A 74 1.44 -7.19 1.02
N ALA A 75 1.89 -7.42 2.26
CA ALA A 75 3.00 -8.34 2.54
C ALA A 75 2.70 -9.78 2.08
N ARG A 76 1.48 -10.27 2.29
CA ARG A 76 1.03 -11.57 1.76
C ARG A 76 1.08 -11.63 0.24
N GLY A 77 0.72 -10.54 -0.45
CA GLY A 77 0.82 -10.48 -1.91
C GLY A 77 2.27 -10.56 -2.41
N ILE A 78 3.21 -9.93 -1.68
CA ILE A 78 4.65 -10.08 -1.98
C ILE A 78 5.08 -11.55 -1.82
N ASP A 79 4.70 -12.20 -0.71
CA ASP A 79 4.99 -13.60 -0.40
C ASP A 79 4.38 -14.57 -1.42
N ASP A 80 3.12 -14.35 -1.83
CA ASP A 80 2.41 -15.17 -2.83
C ASP A 80 3.18 -15.28 -4.16
N ALA A 81 3.93 -14.24 -4.52
CA ALA A 81 4.74 -14.18 -5.74
C ALA A 81 6.19 -14.66 -5.54
N GLY A 82 6.53 -15.20 -4.37
CA GLY A 82 7.88 -15.64 -4.02
C GLY A 82 8.86 -14.49 -3.81
N GLY A 83 8.35 -13.27 -3.61
CA GLY A 83 9.15 -12.09 -3.29
C GLY A 83 9.52 -12.04 -1.82
N GLY A 84 10.42 -11.13 -1.48
CA GLY A 84 10.87 -10.91 -0.12
C GLY A 84 11.80 -9.70 -0.10
N LEU A 85 11.72 -8.94 1.00
CA LEU A 85 12.48 -7.71 1.19
C LEU A 85 14.00 -7.94 1.20
#